data_AF-A0A453QI83-F1
#
_entry.id   AF-A0A453QI83-F1
#
_cell.length_a   1.000
_cell.length_b   1.000
_cell.length_c   1.000
_cell.angle_alpha   90.00
_cell.angle_beta   90.00
_cell.angle_gamma   90.00
#
_symmetry.space_group_name_H-M   'P 1'
#
loop_
_entity.id
_entity.type
_entity.pdbx_description
1 polymer ?
#
loop_
_entity_poly.entity_id
_entity_poly.type
_entity_poly.pdbx_seq_one_letter_code
_entity_poly.pdbx_strand_id
1 'polypeptide(L)'
;IPAHRWVLEARSPVFKADLAHASTTGENIAELRVDGMDAEVCKELLQFIYTDSPPQQIEVAVVEGLLAAADRYELEKLKLVCEEALCKIIDTRSVAATLALAERHRCPALREACMQFLSSPGNLKAVMASDGFEQLKTGCPSALLELLVKNMLTHEQQISTSSQIDSYSNRTK
;
A
#
# COMPACT_ATOMS: atom_id res chain seq x y z
N ILE A 1 -1.64 21.35 16.51
CA ILE A 1 -2.17 20.34 17.46
C ILE A 1 -1.18 20.25 18.62
N PRO A 2 -1.57 20.51 19.89
CA PRO A 2 -0.67 20.37 21.03
C PRO A 2 -0.30 18.89 21.26
N ALA A 3 0.99 18.62 21.52
CA ALA A 3 1.49 17.28 21.82
C ALA A 3 2.74 17.34 22.71
N HIS A 4 2.97 16.28 23.46
CA HIS A 4 4.17 16.09 24.28
C HIS A 4 5.37 15.71 23.42
N ARG A 5 6.39 16.58 23.41
CA ARG A 5 7.65 16.40 22.70
C ARG A 5 8.26 15.02 22.96
N TRP A 6 8.45 14.65 24.22
CA TRP A 6 9.11 13.40 24.60
C TRP A 6 8.37 12.15 24.09
N VAL A 7 7.04 12.18 23.97
CA VAL A 7 6.27 11.07 23.39
C VAL A 7 6.59 10.94 21.90
N LEU A 8 6.58 12.05 21.16
CA LEU A 8 6.87 12.05 19.72
C LEU A 8 8.30 11.58 19.44
N GLU A 9 9.28 12.13 20.17
CA GLU A 9 10.71 11.78 20.01
C GLU A 9 11.00 10.32 20.36
N ALA A 10 10.29 9.74 21.34
CA ALA A 10 10.45 8.34 21.71
C ALA A 10 9.84 7.36 20.71
N ARG A 11 8.80 7.80 19.97
CA ARG A 11 7.99 6.94 19.11
C ARG A 11 8.36 7.03 17.64
N SER A 12 8.99 8.13 17.22
CA SER A 12 9.44 8.33 15.84
C SER A 12 10.84 8.96 15.80
N PRO A 13 11.81 8.31 15.13
CA PRO A 13 13.13 8.90 14.93
C PRO A 13 13.09 10.17 14.07
N VAL A 14 12.14 10.26 13.14
CA VAL A 14 11.93 11.45 12.29
C VAL A 14 11.42 12.61 13.14
N PHE A 15 10.41 12.41 13.99
CA PHE A 15 10.00 13.46 14.93
C PHE A 15 11.13 13.87 15.87
N LYS A 16 11.97 12.93 16.32
CA LYS A 16 13.15 13.24 17.13
C LYS A 16 14.13 14.17 16.41
N ALA A 17 14.43 13.90 15.15
CA ALA A 17 15.29 14.75 14.34
C ALA A 17 14.64 16.12 14.07
N ASP A 18 13.38 16.13 13.63
CA ASP A 18 12.64 17.35 13.32
C ASP A 18 12.53 18.28 14.54
N LEU A 19 12.21 17.72 15.71
CA LEU A 19 12.06 18.48 16.95
C LEU A 19 13.40 18.99 17.50
N ALA A 20 14.52 18.30 17.22
CA ALA A 20 15.85 18.81 17.54
C ALA A 20 16.19 20.09 16.75
N HIS A 21 15.61 20.26 15.57
CA HIS A 21 15.76 21.44 14.72
C HIS A 21 14.61 22.45 14.84
N ALA A 22 13.57 22.13 15.61
CA ALA A 22 12.40 22.99 15.74
C ALA A 22 12.72 24.29 16.49
N SER A 23 12.09 25.38 16.05
CA SER A 23 12.22 26.68 16.71
C SER A 23 11.58 26.62 18.09
N THR A 24 12.33 27.04 19.10
CA THR A 24 11.83 27.16 20.47
C THR A 24 11.28 28.57 20.66
N THR A 25 10.00 28.67 20.96
CA THR A 25 9.45 29.90 21.53
C THR A 25 9.95 29.98 22.99
N GLY A 26 10.17 31.19 23.52
CA GLY A 26 10.80 31.40 24.83
C GLY A 26 10.13 30.70 26.03
N GLU A 27 9.01 30.01 25.83
CA GLU A 27 8.19 29.31 26.82
C GLU A 27 8.40 27.77 26.83
N ASN A 28 9.53 27.25 26.31
CA ASN A 28 9.79 25.80 26.13
C ASN A 28 8.81 25.09 25.17
N ILE A 29 8.08 25.84 24.35
CA ILE A 29 7.17 25.30 23.33
C ILE A 29 7.92 25.30 21.99
N ALA A 30 8.01 24.13 21.36
CA ALA A 30 8.54 23.97 20.02
C ALA A 30 7.39 23.91 19.01
N GLU A 31 7.48 24.68 17.93
CA GLU A 31 6.54 24.62 16.82
C GLU A 31 7.14 23.78 15.67
N LEU A 32 6.44 22.71 15.32
CA LEU A 32 6.78 21.85 14.17
C LEU A 32 5.73 22.01 13.08
N ARG A 33 6.16 22.46 11.91
CA ARG A 33 5.31 22.56 10.73
C ARG A 33 5.27 21.23 10.00
N VAL A 34 4.06 20.70 9.80
CA VAL A 34 3.82 19.47 9.02
C VAL A 34 3.09 19.85 7.73
N ASP A 35 3.84 19.94 6.63
CA ASP A 35 3.27 20.23 5.30
C ASP A 35 2.85 18.94 4.57
N GLY A 36 1.83 19.06 3.70
CA GLY A 36 1.39 18.01 2.80
C GLY A 36 0.67 16.84 3.49
N MET A 37 0.03 17.09 4.62
CA MET A 37 -0.73 16.10 5.38
C MET A 37 -2.09 16.67 5.76
N ASP A 38 -3.15 15.90 5.49
CA ASP A 38 -4.50 16.27 5.92
C ASP A 38 -4.61 16.27 7.44
N ALA A 39 -5.42 17.20 7.96
CA ALA A 39 -5.57 17.38 9.41
C ALA A 39 -6.11 16.11 10.09
N GLU A 40 -6.98 15.37 9.42
CA GLU A 40 -7.53 14.10 9.90
C GLU A 40 -6.45 13.01 9.98
N VAL A 41 -5.65 12.84 8.92
CA VAL A 41 -4.50 11.93 8.91
C VAL A 41 -3.52 12.27 10.04
N CYS A 42 -3.23 13.56 10.24
CA CYS A 42 -2.35 14.01 11.32
C CYS A 42 -2.92 13.67 12.71
N LYS A 43 -4.24 13.81 12.90
CA LYS A 43 -4.92 13.46 14.15
C LYS A 43 -4.82 11.96 14.42
N GLU A 44 -5.06 11.12 13.42
CA GLU A 44 -4.96 9.66 13.55
C GLU A 44 -3.53 9.19 13.79
N LEU A 45 -2.54 9.81 13.13
CA LEU A 45 -1.12 9.57 13.37
C LEU A 45 -0.77 9.83 14.85
N LEU A 46 -1.20 10.97 15.39
CA LEU A 46 -0.96 11.32 16.79
C LEU A 46 -1.72 10.36 17.72
N GLN A 47 -2.96 10.01 17.42
CA GLN A 47 -3.72 9.05 18.21
C GLN A 47 -2.99 7.71 18.31
N PHE A 48 -2.49 7.17 17.19
CA PHE A 48 -1.69 5.95 17.18
C PHE A 48 -0.42 6.08 18.01
N ILE A 49 0.32 7.19 17.87
CA ILE A 49 1.56 7.43 18.63
C ILE A 49 1.33 7.31 20.15
N TYR A 50 0.21 7.84 20.65
CA TYR A 50 -0.14 7.84 22.07
C TYR A 50 -0.75 6.53 22.56
N THR A 51 -1.48 5.80 21.72
CA THR A 51 -2.33 4.70 22.16
C THR A 51 -1.91 3.33 21.64
N ASP A 52 -1.00 3.28 20.66
CA ASP A 52 -0.64 2.07 19.87
C ASP A 52 -1.89 1.36 19.29
N SER A 53 -3.02 2.07 19.21
CA SER A 53 -4.32 1.53 18.78
C SER A 53 -4.55 1.80 17.31
N PRO A 54 -5.00 0.81 16.52
CA PRO A 54 -5.20 0.98 15.10
C PRO A 54 -6.34 1.99 14.80
N PRO A 55 -6.28 2.67 13.64
CA PRO A 55 -7.40 3.48 13.16
C PRO A 55 -8.70 2.66 13.11
N GLN A 56 -9.77 3.16 13.71
CA GLN A 56 -11.09 2.48 13.71
C GLN A 56 -12.03 3.16 12.71
N GLN A 57 -12.61 2.37 11.79
CA GLN A 57 -13.65 2.81 10.85
C GLN A 57 -13.27 4.05 10.03
N ILE A 58 -12.11 3.97 9.38
CA ILE A 58 -11.54 5.10 8.66
C ILE A 58 -11.82 4.98 7.15
N GLU A 59 -12.12 6.10 6.52
CA GLU A 59 -12.25 6.20 5.07
C GLU A 59 -10.96 5.75 4.37
N VAL A 60 -11.08 5.09 3.23
CA VAL A 60 -9.93 4.56 2.48
C VAL A 60 -8.87 5.62 2.24
N ALA A 61 -9.28 6.83 1.84
CA ALA A 61 -8.37 7.95 1.60
C ALA A 61 -7.53 8.33 2.83
N VAL A 62 -8.12 8.26 4.02
CA VAL A 62 -7.40 8.54 5.27
C VAL A 62 -6.46 7.39 5.61
N VAL A 63 -6.81 6.13 5.36
CA VAL A 63 -5.88 4.98 5.53
C VAL A 63 -4.70 5.09 4.57
N GLU A 64 -4.92 5.48 3.32
CA GLU A 64 -3.85 5.72 2.34
C GLU A 64 -2.92 6.87 2.77
N GLY A 65 -3.49 7.97 3.23
CA GLY A 65 -2.74 9.10 3.79
C GLY A 65 -1.97 8.71 5.06
N LEU A 66 -2.57 7.87 5.91
CA LEU A 66 -1.94 7.38 7.14
C LEU A 66 -0.80 6.41 6.84
N LEU A 67 -0.91 5.59 5.79
CA LEU A 67 0.21 4.77 5.31
C LEU A 67 1.39 5.64 4.88
N ALA A 68 1.12 6.70 4.11
CA ALA A 68 2.15 7.64 3.68
C ALA A 68 2.78 8.38 4.87
N ALA A 69 1.98 8.76 5.87
CA ALA A 69 2.45 9.37 7.10
C ALA A 69 3.29 8.41 7.95
N ALA A 70 2.86 7.15 8.07
CA ALA A 70 3.56 6.12 8.82
C ALA A 70 4.93 5.83 8.21
N ASP A 71 5.01 5.76 6.88
CA ASP A 71 6.27 5.63 6.15
C ASP A 71 7.17 6.87 6.34
N ARG A 72 6.60 8.08 6.20
CA ARG A 72 7.34 9.35 6.40
C ARG A 72 7.93 9.50 7.80
N TYR A 73 7.21 9.07 8.84
CA TYR A 73 7.62 9.21 10.23
C TYR A 73 8.22 7.92 10.82
N GLU A 74 8.52 6.93 9.98
CA GLU A 74 9.13 5.66 10.36
C GLU A 74 8.38 4.90 11.47
N LEU A 75 7.05 4.90 11.39
CA LEU A 75 6.16 4.20 12.32
C LEU A 75 5.79 2.82 11.76
N GLU A 76 6.74 1.89 11.81
CA GLU A 76 6.61 0.58 11.15
C GLU A 76 5.35 -0.21 11.58
N LYS A 77 5.01 -0.19 12.87
CA LYS A 77 3.77 -0.85 13.35
C LYS A 77 2.51 -0.28 12.69
N LEU A 78 2.43 1.05 12.57
CA LEU A 78 1.26 1.70 11.96
C LEU A 78 1.21 1.41 10.46
N LYS A 79 2.38 1.38 9.81
CA LYS A 79 2.50 1.03 8.40
C LYS A 79 1.93 -0.35 8.12
N LEU A 80 2.28 -1.36 8.93
CA LEU A 80 1.74 -2.72 8.84
C LEU A 80 0.21 -2.76 9.05
N VAL A 81 -0.30 -1.99 10.01
CA VAL A 81 -1.75 -1.89 10.26
C VAL A 81 -2.49 -1.29 9.06
N CYS A 82 -1.94 -0.24 8.45
CA CYS A 82 -2.54 0.37 7.25
C CYS A 82 -2.47 -0.59 6.05
N GLU A 83 -1.35 -1.29 5.87
CA GLU A 83 -1.17 -2.32 4.87
C GLU A 83 -2.21 -3.44 5.01
N GLU A 84 -2.43 -3.97 6.22
CA GLU A 84 -3.45 -4.99 6.48
C GLU A 84 -4.88 -4.49 6.18
N ALA A 85 -5.17 -3.24 6.53
CA ALA A 85 -6.48 -2.63 6.27
C ALA A 85 -6.73 -2.50 4.76
N LEU A 86 -5.76 -2.03 4.00
CA LEU A 86 -5.87 -1.85 2.55
C LEU A 86 -6.00 -3.20 1.81
N CYS A 87 -5.31 -4.25 2.26
CA CYS A 87 -5.43 -5.60 1.70
C CYS A 87 -6.89 -6.11 1.70
N LYS A 88 -7.70 -5.73 2.69
CA LYS A 88 -9.08 -6.22 2.87
C LYS A 88 -10.09 -5.57 1.91
N ILE A 89 -9.72 -4.49 1.23
CA ILE A 89 -10.63 -3.66 0.43
C ILE A 89 -10.19 -3.51 -1.04
N ILE A 90 -9.26 -4.36 -1.50
CA ILE A 90 -8.82 -4.40 -2.90
C ILE A 90 -10.00 -4.81 -3.79
N ASP A 91 -10.30 -3.98 -4.79
CA ASP A 91 -11.28 -4.26 -5.84
C ASP A 91 -10.76 -3.82 -7.22
N THR A 92 -11.54 -4.05 -8.28
CA THR A 92 -11.12 -3.71 -9.65
C THR A 92 -10.96 -2.21 -9.90
N ARG A 93 -11.54 -1.35 -9.06
CA ARG A 93 -11.43 0.11 -9.16
C ARG A 93 -10.25 0.64 -8.34
N SER A 94 -9.92 0.00 -7.21
CA SER A 94 -8.86 0.45 -6.29
C SER A 94 -7.49 -0.17 -6.58
N VAL A 95 -7.43 -1.40 -7.11
CA VAL A 95 -6.18 -2.20 -7.16
C VAL A 95 -5.01 -1.49 -7.84
N ALA A 96 -5.25 -0.70 -8.88
CA ALA A 96 -4.18 0.03 -9.58
C ALA A 96 -3.56 1.12 -8.70
N ALA A 97 -4.39 1.94 -8.05
CA ALA A 97 -3.95 2.96 -7.11
C ALA A 97 -3.30 2.34 -5.86
N THR A 98 -3.91 1.29 -5.31
CA THR A 98 -3.38 0.58 -4.14
C THR A 98 -2.03 -0.08 -4.42
N LEU A 99 -1.83 -0.66 -5.61
CA LEU A 99 -0.53 -1.20 -6.02
C LEU A 99 0.55 -0.12 -6.14
N ALA A 100 0.21 1.03 -6.74
CA ALA A 100 1.12 2.18 -6.81
C ALA A 100 1.51 2.69 -5.43
N LEU A 101 0.55 2.74 -4.51
CA LEU A 101 0.81 3.09 -3.12
C LEU A 101 1.73 2.07 -2.43
N ALA A 102 1.51 0.77 -2.66
CA ALA A 102 2.33 -0.31 -2.11
C ALA A 102 3.77 -0.27 -2.60
N GLU A 103 4.00 -0.03 -3.90
CA GLU A 103 5.35 0.09 -4.44
C GLU A 103 6.04 1.37 -3.93
N ARG A 104 5.34 2.50 -3.89
CA ARG A 104 5.87 3.78 -3.41
C ARG A 104 6.34 3.70 -1.97
N HIS A 105 5.54 3.11 -1.10
CA HIS A 105 5.83 3.00 0.33
C HIS A 105 6.49 1.67 0.71
N ARG A 106 6.87 0.83 -0.26
CA ARG A 106 7.56 -0.45 -0.02
C ARG A 106 6.78 -1.35 0.94
N CYS A 107 5.51 -1.59 0.66
CA CYS A 107 4.61 -2.45 1.41
C CYS A 107 4.47 -3.80 0.68
N PRO A 108 5.29 -4.81 1.03
CA PRO A 108 5.38 -6.04 0.25
C PRO A 108 4.13 -6.92 0.34
N ALA A 109 3.42 -6.94 1.48
CA ALA A 109 2.22 -7.74 1.65
C ALA A 109 1.04 -7.13 0.87
N LEU A 110 0.92 -5.79 0.86
CA LEU A 110 -0.07 -5.08 0.04
C LEU A 110 0.20 -5.27 -1.45
N ARG A 111 1.48 -5.16 -1.84
CA ARG A 111 1.89 -5.42 -3.22
C ARG A 111 1.51 -6.83 -3.64
N GLU A 112 1.83 -7.84 -2.83
CA GLU A 112 1.52 -9.23 -3.14
C GLU A 112 0.00 -9.47 -3.22
N ALA A 113 -0.78 -8.90 -2.30
CA ALA A 113 -2.24 -9.00 -2.34
C ALA A 113 -2.83 -8.40 -3.63
N CYS A 114 -2.33 -7.22 -4.06
CA CYS A 114 -2.70 -6.63 -5.34
C CYS A 114 -2.31 -7.51 -6.54
N MET A 115 -1.09 -8.05 -6.53
CA MET A 115 -0.59 -8.93 -7.60
C MET A 115 -1.40 -10.22 -7.68
N GLN A 116 -1.77 -10.79 -6.53
CA GLN A 116 -2.62 -11.97 -6.45
C GLN A 116 -4.03 -11.68 -6.99
N PHE A 117 -4.61 -10.53 -6.65
CA PHE A 117 -5.90 -10.09 -7.19
C PHE A 117 -5.87 -9.94 -8.72
N LEU A 118 -4.81 -9.34 -9.25
CA LEU A 118 -4.58 -9.14 -10.68
C LEU A 118 -4.19 -10.42 -11.45
N SER A 119 -3.80 -11.49 -10.74
CA SER A 119 -3.47 -12.78 -11.38
C SER A 119 -4.73 -13.50 -11.90
N SER A 120 -5.93 -13.11 -11.46
CA SER A 120 -7.18 -13.62 -12.03
C SER A 120 -7.46 -12.98 -13.41
N PRO A 121 -7.62 -13.77 -14.49
CA PRO A 121 -7.86 -13.22 -15.83
C PRO A 121 -9.09 -12.32 -15.92
N GLY A 122 -10.15 -12.62 -15.14
CA GLY A 122 -11.37 -11.81 -15.08
C GLY A 122 -11.12 -10.43 -14.47
N ASN A 123 -10.37 -10.38 -13.35
CA ASN A 123 -10.04 -9.13 -12.67
C ASN A 123 -9.09 -8.30 -13.53
N LEU A 124 -8.06 -8.91 -14.10
CA LEU A 124 -7.12 -8.21 -14.99
C LEU A 124 -7.84 -7.61 -16.19
N LYS A 125 -8.70 -8.37 -16.85
CA LYS A 125 -9.49 -7.87 -17.99
C LYS A 125 -10.39 -6.70 -17.58
N ALA A 126 -11.01 -6.76 -16.40
CA ALA A 126 -11.84 -5.66 -15.90
C ALA A 126 -11.01 -4.39 -15.66
N VAL A 127 -9.82 -4.52 -15.05
CA VAL A 127 -8.90 -3.40 -14.82
C VAL A 127 -8.40 -2.82 -16.15
N MET A 128 -8.06 -3.69 -17.12
CA MET A 128 -7.64 -3.30 -18.46
C MET A 128 -8.71 -2.52 -19.25
N ALA A 129 -9.99 -2.77 -18.97
CA ALA A 129 -11.13 -2.08 -19.57
C ALA A 129 -11.50 -0.76 -18.86
N SER A 130 -10.74 -0.39 -17.82
CA SER A 130 -10.93 0.82 -17.02
C SER A 130 -9.70 1.73 -17.09
N ASP A 131 -9.79 2.92 -16.49
CA ASP A 131 -8.64 3.83 -16.34
C ASP A 131 -7.51 3.22 -15.47
N GLY A 132 -7.79 2.14 -14.74
CA GLY A 132 -6.81 1.41 -13.94
C GLY A 132 -5.63 0.87 -14.76
N PHE A 133 -5.81 0.61 -16.06
CA PHE A 133 -4.70 0.20 -16.92
C PHE A 133 -3.63 1.27 -17.09
N GLU A 134 -4.05 2.50 -17.40
CA GLU A 134 -3.10 3.61 -17.56
C GLU A 134 -2.45 3.94 -16.22
N GLN A 135 -3.19 3.84 -15.11
CA GLN A 135 -2.62 3.99 -13.77
C GLN A 135 -1.52 2.95 -13.49
N LEU A 136 -1.74 1.67 -13.82
CA LEU A 136 -0.72 0.62 -13.68
C LEU A 136 0.51 0.90 -14.54
N LYS A 137 0.30 1.33 -15.79
CA LYS A 137 1.38 1.63 -16.73
C LYS A 137 2.24 2.82 -16.26
N THR A 138 1.62 3.85 -15.69
CA THR A 138 2.35 5.04 -15.20
C THR A 138 2.94 4.84 -13.81
N GLY A 139 2.23 4.14 -12.92
CA GLY A 139 2.59 4.01 -11.51
C GLY A 139 3.47 2.82 -11.21
N CYS A 140 3.27 1.70 -11.93
CA CYS A 140 3.88 0.40 -11.62
C CYS A 140 4.28 -0.39 -12.89
N PRO A 141 5.15 0.15 -13.77
CA PRO A 141 5.50 -0.53 -15.01
C PRO A 141 6.18 -1.90 -14.77
N SER A 142 6.95 -2.04 -13.68
CA SER A 142 7.55 -3.31 -13.27
C SER A 142 6.52 -4.38 -12.93
N ALA A 143 5.50 -4.02 -12.15
CA ALA A 143 4.44 -4.96 -11.79
C ALA A 143 3.61 -5.37 -13.01
N LEU A 144 3.35 -4.43 -13.93
CA LEU A 144 2.66 -4.74 -15.18
C LEU A 144 3.47 -5.73 -16.04
N LEU A 145 4.78 -5.54 -16.17
CA LEU A 145 5.67 -6.49 -16.86
C LEU A 145 5.64 -7.87 -16.19
N GLU A 146 5.68 -7.92 -14.86
CA GLU A 146 5.61 -9.17 -14.09
C GLU A 146 4.28 -9.91 -14.35
N LEU A 147 3.15 -9.19 -14.38
CA LEU A 147 1.84 -9.77 -14.73
C LEU A 147 1.81 -10.31 -16.16
N LEU A 148 2.37 -9.58 -17.13
CA LEU A 148 2.45 -10.03 -18.51
C LEU A 148 3.27 -11.33 -18.64
N VAL A 149 4.44 -11.39 -18.00
CA VAL A 149 5.29 -12.59 -18.00
C VAL A 149 4.57 -13.76 -17.34
N LYS A 150 3.95 -13.56 -16.17
CA LYS A 150 3.16 -14.59 -15.47
C LYS A 150 2.04 -15.13 -16.37
N ASN A 151 1.30 -14.26 -17.04
CA ASN A 151 0.20 -14.67 -17.92
C ASN A 151 0.68 -15.44 -19.16
N MET A 152 1.80 -15.05 -19.78
CA MET A 152 2.37 -15.81 -20.90
C MET A 152 2.77 -17.24 -20.47
N LEU A 153 3.40 -17.38 -19.30
CA LEU A 153 3.81 -18.68 -18.76
C LEU A 153 2.60 -19.58 -18.45
N THR A 154 1.50 -19.02 -17.94
CA THR A 154 0.27 -19.80 -17.68
C THR A 154 -0.37 -20.34 -18.95
N HIS A 155 -0.26 -19.61 -20.07
CA HIS A 155 -0.82 -20.04 -21.35
C HIS A 155 0.01 -21.18 -21.98
N GLU A 156 1.33 -21.18 -21.83
CA GLU A 156 2.21 -22.27 -22.28
C GLU A 156 2.00 -23.57 -21.49
N GLN A 157 1.75 -23.47 -20.18
CA GLN A 157 1.43 -24.62 -19.34
C GLN A 157 0.09 -25.26 -19.73
N GLN A 158 -0.93 -24.46 -20.05
CA GLN A 158 -2.24 -24.98 -20.49
C GLN A 158 -2.15 -25.68 -21.87
N ILE A 159 -1.40 -25.12 -22.83
CA ILE A 159 -1.17 -25.74 -24.15
C ILE A 159 -0.46 -27.09 -23.99
N SER A 160 0.54 -27.17 -23.10
CA SER A 160 1.28 -28.40 -22.83
C SER A 160 0.41 -29.48 -22.16
N THR A 161 -0.50 -29.10 -21.26
CA THR A 161 -1.43 -30.05 -20.61
C THR A 161 -2.53 -30.55 -21.55
N SER A 162 -3.10 -29.69 -22.41
CA SER A 162 -4.11 -30.11 -23.41
C SER A 162 -3.51 -31.10 -24.41
N SER A 163 -2.28 -30.84 -24.88
CA SER A 163 -1.56 -31.72 -25.80
C SER A 163 -1.29 -33.12 -25.21
N GLN A 164 -1.04 -33.19 -23.89
CA GLN A 164 -0.86 -34.46 -23.19
C GLN A 164 -2.19 -35.23 -23.05
N ILE A 165 -3.29 -34.56 -22.71
CA ILE A 165 -4.61 -35.20 -22.57
C ILE A 165 -5.09 -35.81 -23.90
N ASP A 166 -4.90 -35.12 -25.02
CA ASP A 166 -5.25 -35.59 -26.36
C ASP A 166 -4.40 -36.80 -26.80
N SER A 167 -3.16 -36.88 -26.34
CA SER A 167 -2.27 -38.03 -26.58
C SER A 167 -2.65 -39.28 -25.78
N TYR A 168 -3.20 -39.12 -24.56
CA TYR A 168 -3.68 -40.22 -23.74
C TYR A 168 -5.03 -40.77 -24.23
N SER A 169 -5.94 -39.90 -24.70
CA SER A 169 -7.26 -40.33 -25.20
C SER A 169 -7.21 -41.09 -26.54
N ASN A 170 -6.16 -40.90 -27.34
CA ASN A 170 -5.97 -41.60 -28.61
C ASN A 170 -5.27 -42.97 -28.48
N ARG A 171 -4.83 -43.36 -27.27
CA ARG A 171 -4.13 -44.64 -27.02
C ARG A 171 -5.05 -45.75 -26.48
N THR A 172 -6.30 -45.43 -26.14
CA THR A 172 -7.30 -46.36 -25.57
C THR A 172 -8.41 -46.73 -26.55
N LYS A 173 -8.20 -46.54 -27.86
CA LYS A 173 -9.09 -47.03 -28.92
C LYS A 173 -8.34 -47.95 -29.87
#